data_AF-A0A0D2LXU8-F1
#
_entry.id   AF-A0A0D2LXU8-F1
#
_cell.length_a   1.000
_cell.length_b   1.000
_cell.length_c   1.000
_cell.angle_alpha   90.00
_cell.angle_beta   90.00
_cell.angle_gamma   90.00
#
_symmetry.space_group_name_H-M   'P 1'
#
loop_
_entity.id
_entity.type
_entity.pdbx_description
1 polymer ?
#
loop_
_entity_poly.entity_id
_entity_poly.type
_entity_poly.pdbx_seq_one_letter_code
_entity_poly.pdbx_strand_id
1 'polypeptide(L)'
;MVRRVAVLAGPGNNGGDGLVAARHLWQFGYEPTICYPKPTDKPLYNGLVTQCKSLGIPFVSADDLTGGAPLQERFDVIVDALFGFSFKGQPRTPFDALLESLKPSARPPPIVSVDIPSGWHVEEGDPSGVGIRPDVLVSLTAPKLAAKSFQGTHYLGGRFVPPATRDKYGLVLPAYPGTAQSVRISPPHAARVDIWDAPAPAAAAAAAGAPAGGGAASGTAEGAAAAGQLPKPADMRITYQAGTLSEDDVNGDPFAQFDAWFKEAAADPEIQEPNAIAVASSTPGGAVSVRMVLLKQYDERGFCFFTNYNS
;
A
#
# COMPACT_ATOMS: atom_id res chain seq x y z
N MET A 1 -24.16 3.92 -11.29
CA MET A 1 -22.90 4.50 -10.76
C MET A 1 -22.25 3.40 -9.95
N VAL A 2 -21.03 2.99 -10.28
CA VAL A 2 -20.26 2.00 -9.51
C VAL A 2 -20.00 2.58 -8.12
N ARG A 3 -20.48 1.93 -7.07
CA ARG A 3 -20.24 2.37 -5.68
C ARG A 3 -19.75 1.24 -4.80
N ARG A 4 -20.28 0.02 -4.95
CA ARG A 4 -20.03 -1.10 -4.04
C ARG A 4 -18.81 -1.90 -4.51
N VAL A 5 -17.76 -1.95 -3.69
CA VAL A 5 -16.50 -2.62 -4.04
C VAL A 5 -16.18 -3.69 -3.02
N ALA A 6 -15.95 -4.94 -3.44
CA ALA A 6 -15.35 -5.93 -2.55
C ALA A 6 -13.83 -5.92 -2.70
N VAL A 7 -13.10 -5.84 -1.59
CA VAL A 7 -11.64 -5.90 -1.58
C VAL A 7 -11.20 -7.19 -0.91
N LEU A 8 -10.54 -8.07 -1.66
CA LEU A 8 -10.11 -9.38 -1.18
C LEU A 8 -8.63 -9.33 -0.83
N ALA A 9 -8.32 -9.26 0.46
CA ALA A 9 -6.96 -9.10 0.96
C ALA A 9 -6.35 -10.45 1.40
N GLY A 10 -5.15 -10.74 0.91
CA GLY A 10 -4.38 -11.91 1.33
C GLY A 10 -3.44 -11.65 2.51
N PRO A 11 -2.71 -12.68 2.97
CA PRO A 11 -1.90 -12.58 4.19
C PRO A 11 -0.57 -11.83 3.98
N GLY A 12 -0.18 -11.54 2.74
CA GLY A 12 1.10 -10.91 2.41
C GLY A 12 0.99 -9.41 2.14
N ASN A 13 2.08 -8.86 1.58
CA ASN A 13 2.16 -7.44 1.20
C ASN A 13 1.05 -7.06 0.22
N ASN A 14 0.69 -7.94 -0.72
CA ASN A 14 -0.39 -7.70 -1.67
C ASN A 14 -1.75 -7.47 -0.97
N GLY A 15 -2.03 -8.17 0.13
CA GLY A 15 -3.20 -7.89 0.95
C GLY A 15 -3.10 -6.56 1.70
N GLY A 16 -1.88 -6.18 2.12
CA GLY A 16 -1.61 -4.83 2.61
C GLY A 16 -1.92 -3.75 1.57
N ASP A 17 -1.53 -3.97 0.31
CA ASP A 17 -1.87 -3.08 -0.82
C ASP A 17 -3.40 -3.00 -1.00
N GLY A 18 -4.11 -4.12 -0.85
CA GLY A 18 -5.56 -4.18 -0.82
C GLY A 18 -6.19 -3.35 0.30
N LEU A 19 -5.68 -3.44 1.53
CA LEU A 19 -6.17 -2.64 2.67
C LEU A 19 -5.94 -1.14 2.44
N VAL A 20 -4.79 -0.75 1.91
CA VAL A 20 -4.49 0.64 1.52
C VAL A 20 -5.46 1.10 0.42
N ALA A 21 -5.68 0.26 -0.61
CA ALA A 21 -6.62 0.55 -1.68
C ALA A 21 -8.04 0.74 -1.15
N ALA A 22 -8.53 -0.12 -0.25
CA ALA A 22 -9.85 0.01 0.37
C ALA A 22 -10.01 1.34 1.10
N ARG A 23 -9.01 1.73 1.91
CA ARG A 23 -8.99 3.02 2.61
C ARG A 23 -9.10 4.20 1.64
N HIS A 24 -8.33 4.19 0.56
CA HIS A 24 -8.36 5.28 -0.43
C HIS A 24 -9.64 5.26 -1.29
N LEU A 25 -10.17 4.09 -1.63
CA LEU A 25 -11.46 3.96 -2.33
C LEU A 25 -12.60 4.60 -1.53
N TRP A 26 -12.63 4.40 -0.20
CA TRP A 26 -13.59 5.09 0.67
C TRP A 26 -13.46 6.62 0.57
N GLN A 27 -12.22 7.14 0.60
CA GLN A 27 -11.96 8.57 0.44
C GLN A 27 -12.36 9.12 -0.94
N PHE A 28 -12.34 8.27 -1.97
CA PHE A 28 -12.78 8.60 -3.32
C PHE A 28 -14.31 8.50 -3.50
N GLY A 29 -15.07 8.18 -2.45
CA GLY A 29 -16.53 8.10 -2.47
C GLY A 29 -17.10 6.75 -2.89
N TYR A 30 -16.28 5.70 -2.89
CA TYR A 30 -16.77 4.32 -3.03
C TYR A 30 -17.18 3.72 -1.67
N GLU A 31 -17.91 2.63 -1.71
CA GLU A 31 -18.39 1.85 -0.57
C GLU A 31 -17.66 0.49 -0.54
N PRO A 32 -16.41 0.44 -0.02
CA PRO A 32 -15.65 -0.79 0.04
C PRO A 32 -16.15 -1.72 1.15
N THR A 33 -16.08 -3.02 0.92
CA THR A 33 -16.22 -4.09 1.90
C THR A 33 -14.99 -4.99 1.82
N ILE A 34 -14.32 -5.24 2.93
CA ILE A 34 -13.05 -5.99 2.96
C ILE A 34 -13.31 -7.44 3.38
N CYS A 35 -12.80 -8.39 2.60
CA CYS A 35 -12.63 -9.77 3.03
C CYS A 35 -11.13 -10.02 3.30
N TYR A 36 -10.75 -10.25 4.56
CA TYR A 36 -9.37 -10.53 4.95
C TYR A 36 -9.29 -11.85 5.75
N PRO A 37 -9.34 -13.02 5.07
CA PRO A 37 -9.60 -14.31 5.73
C PRO A 37 -8.51 -14.79 6.68
N LYS A 38 -7.26 -14.43 6.41
CA LYS A 38 -6.11 -14.74 7.28
C LYS A 38 -5.32 -13.46 7.57
N PRO A 39 -5.77 -12.67 8.56
CA PRO A 39 -5.05 -11.48 8.99
C PRO A 39 -3.64 -11.82 9.46
N THR A 40 -2.65 -11.03 9.03
CA THR A 40 -1.27 -11.19 9.46
C THR A 40 -1.02 -10.38 10.72
N ASP A 41 -0.65 -11.04 11.80
CA ASP A 41 -0.37 -10.38 13.08
C ASP A 41 1.03 -9.75 13.07
N LYS A 42 1.14 -8.58 12.44
CA LYS A 42 2.31 -7.69 12.55
C LYS A 42 1.82 -6.24 12.65
N PRO A 43 2.59 -5.35 13.32
CA PRO A 43 2.19 -3.96 13.54
C PRO A 43 1.71 -3.23 12.28
N LEU A 44 2.39 -3.43 11.14
CA LEU A 44 2.01 -2.84 9.85
C LEU A 44 0.55 -3.19 9.47
N TYR A 45 0.21 -4.47 9.44
CA TYR A 45 -1.12 -4.93 9.02
C TYR A 45 -2.19 -4.60 10.06
N ASN A 46 -1.86 -4.69 11.34
CA ASN A 46 -2.76 -4.29 12.43
C ASN A 46 -3.11 -2.80 12.34
N GLY A 47 -2.13 -1.95 12.01
CA GLY A 47 -2.32 -0.53 11.72
C GLY A 47 -3.24 -0.30 10.52
N LEU A 48 -3.01 -1.00 9.39
CA LEU A 48 -3.86 -0.90 8.20
C LEU A 48 -5.32 -1.31 8.47
N VAL A 49 -5.52 -2.40 9.23
CA VAL A 49 -6.86 -2.84 9.65
C VAL A 49 -7.52 -1.79 10.53
N THR A 50 -6.79 -1.20 11.48
CA THR A 50 -7.30 -0.15 12.37
C THR A 50 -7.73 1.08 11.56
N GLN A 51 -6.93 1.51 10.59
CA GLN A 51 -7.26 2.63 9.70
C GLN A 51 -8.51 2.36 8.85
N CYS A 52 -8.72 1.13 8.37
CA CYS A 52 -9.92 0.78 7.63
C CYS A 52 -11.16 0.78 8.53
N LYS A 53 -11.03 0.20 9.74
CA LYS A 53 -12.13 0.15 10.72
C LYS A 53 -12.51 1.51 11.26
N SER A 54 -11.56 2.43 11.45
CA SER A 54 -11.86 3.80 11.92
C SER A 54 -12.68 4.62 10.91
N LEU A 55 -12.61 4.26 9.62
CA LEU A 55 -13.47 4.82 8.56
C LEU A 55 -14.83 4.11 8.45
N GLY A 56 -15.10 3.11 9.29
CA GLY A 56 -16.33 2.33 9.24
C GLY A 56 -16.41 1.35 8.07
N ILE A 57 -15.27 0.99 7.45
CA ILE A 57 -15.26 0.01 6.35
C ILE A 57 -15.57 -1.39 6.91
N PRO A 58 -16.62 -2.08 6.43
CA PRO A 58 -17.02 -3.39 6.93
C PRO A 58 -15.99 -4.47 6.56
N PHE A 59 -15.73 -5.37 7.50
CA PHE A 59 -14.96 -6.60 7.30
C PHE A 59 -15.91 -7.80 7.33
N VAL A 60 -15.82 -8.68 6.33
CA VAL A 60 -16.65 -9.89 6.21
C VAL A 60 -15.78 -11.13 6.11
N SER A 61 -16.31 -12.26 6.57
CA SER A 61 -15.63 -13.55 6.40
C SER A 61 -15.67 -14.02 4.94
N ALA A 62 -14.83 -14.99 4.59
CA ALA A 62 -14.89 -15.63 3.27
C ALA A 62 -16.23 -16.35 3.05
N ASP A 63 -16.79 -16.94 4.12
CA ASP A 63 -18.06 -17.66 4.08
C ASP A 63 -19.23 -16.68 3.87
N ASP A 64 -19.26 -15.52 4.54
CA ASP A 64 -20.29 -14.50 4.31
C ASP A 64 -20.21 -13.91 2.90
N LEU A 65 -18.99 -13.76 2.39
CA LEU A 65 -18.76 -13.27 1.04
C LEU A 65 -19.19 -14.30 -0.01
N THR A 66 -19.02 -15.61 0.22
CA THR A 66 -19.30 -16.65 -0.80
C THR A 66 -20.65 -17.35 -0.64
N GLY A 67 -21.22 -17.37 0.57
CA GLY A 67 -22.44 -18.11 0.90
C GLY A 67 -23.76 -17.34 0.70
N GLY A 68 -23.69 -16.08 0.30
CA GLY A 68 -24.87 -15.22 0.08
C GLY A 68 -25.36 -15.18 -1.38
N ALA A 69 -26.11 -14.12 -1.71
CA ALA A 69 -26.49 -13.82 -3.10
C ALA A 69 -25.23 -13.71 -4.01
N PRO A 70 -25.36 -13.97 -5.32
CA PRO A 70 -24.23 -13.89 -6.24
C PRO A 70 -23.44 -12.56 -6.13
N LEU A 71 -22.12 -12.61 -6.30
CA LEU A 71 -21.24 -11.44 -6.09
C LEU A 71 -21.65 -10.24 -6.97
N GLN A 72 -22.07 -10.48 -8.21
CA GLN A 72 -22.52 -9.48 -9.18
C GLN A 72 -23.81 -8.75 -8.79
N GLU A 73 -24.61 -9.30 -7.87
CA GLU A 73 -25.80 -8.61 -7.35
C GLU A 73 -25.43 -7.68 -6.18
N ARG A 74 -24.37 -8.01 -5.45
CA ARG A 74 -23.93 -7.29 -4.23
C ARG A 74 -22.83 -6.27 -4.48
N PHE A 75 -21.98 -6.50 -5.46
CA PHE A 75 -20.81 -5.69 -5.74
C PHE A 75 -20.76 -5.29 -7.20
N ASP A 76 -20.30 -4.08 -7.44
CA ASP A 76 -20.14 -3.54 -8.78
C ASP A 76 -18.73 -3.83 -9.33
N VAL A 77 -17.74 -3.98 -8.45
CA VAL A 77 -16.32 -4.30 -8.76
C VAL A 77 -15.72 -5.15 -7.65
N ILE A 78 -14.82 -6.06 -8.02
CA ILE A 78 -13.95 -6.80 -7.09
C ILE A 78 -12.51 -6.29 -7.25
N VAL A 79 -11.83 -6.02 -6.14
CA VAL A 79 -10.37 -5.83 -6.09
C VAL A 79 -9.74 -7.12 -5.58
N ASP A 80 -9.02 -7.78 -6.47
CA ASP A 80 -8.22 -8.96 -6.17
C ASP A 80 -6.84 -8.54 -5.65
N ALA A 81 -6.64 -8.69 -4.35
CA ALA A 81 -5.40 -8.41 -3.63
C ALA A 81 -4.99 -9.62 -2.74
N LEU A 82 -5.29 -10.84 -3.21
CA LEU A 82 -5.02 -12.07 -2.44
C LEU A 82 -3.54 -12.48 -2.54
N PHE A 83 -3.01 -12.62 -3.75
CA PHE A 83 -1.66 -13.17 -3.96
C PHE A 83 -0.88 -12.36 -5.00
N GLY A 84 0.20 -11.72 -4.53
CA GLY A 84 1.17 -11.04 -5.40
C GLY A 84 2.31 -11.96 -5.87
N PHE A 85 3.34 -11.35 -6.46
CA PHE A 85 4.47 -12.05 -7.10
C PHE A 85 5.28 -13.02 -6.23
N SER A 86 5.23 -12.89 -4.89
CA SER A 86 5.99 -13.77 -4.01
C SER A 86 5.29 -15.10 -3.71
N PHE A 87 4.04 -15.26 -4.14
CA PHE A 87 3.27 -16.47 -3.88
C PHE A 87 3.81 -17.65 -4.70
N LYS A 88 3.93 -18.81 -4.05
CA LYS A 88 4.35 -20.08 -4.67
C LYS A 88 3.42 -21.19 -4.24
N GLY A 89 3.04 -22.04 -5.19
CA GLY A 89 2.19 -23.21 -4.95
C GLY A 89 0.72 -22.97 -5.26
N GLN A 90 -0.13 -23.89 -4.80
CA GLN A 90 -1.57 -23.81 -5.04
C GLN A 90 -2.29 -23.08 -3.89
N PRO A 91 -3.30 -22.25 -4.21
CA PRO A 91 -4.20 -21.68 -3.21
C PRO A 91 -4.80 -22.78 -2.33
N ARG A 92 -4.91 -22.51 -1.03
CA ARG A 92 -5.52 -23.41 -0.04
C ARG A 92 -6.60 -22.67 0.72
N THR A 93 -7.46 -23.42 1.39
CA THR A 93 -8.48 -22.87 2.29
C THR A 93 -7.91 -21.80 3.22
N PRO A 94 -8.60 -20.65 3.39
CA PRO A 94 -9.91 -20.28 2.83
C PRO A 94 -9.88 -19.55 1.47
N PHE A 95 -8.75 -19.56 0.75
CA PHE A 95 -8.59 -18.77 -0.49
C PHE A 95 -9.05 -19.50 -1.75
N ASP A 96 -9.12 -20.83 -1.70
CA ASP A 96 -9.62 -21.69 -2.77
C ASP A 96 -11.07 -21.34 -3.15
N ALA A 97 -11.99 -21.33 -2.18
CA ALA A 97 -13.39 -21.00 -2.40
C ALA A 97 -13.58 -19.57 -2.93
N LEU A 98 -12.78 -18.62 -2.44
CA LEU A 98 -12.76 -17.25 -2.94
C LEU A 98 -12.35 -17.22 -4.41
N LEU A 99 -11.24 -17.86 -4.80
CA LEU A 99 -10.80 -17.87 -6.19
C LEU A 99 -11.78 -18.59 -7.12
N GLU A 100 -12.43 -19.67 -6.68
CA GLU A 100 -13.50 -20.31 -7.46
C GLU A 100 -14.67 -19.34 -7.72
N SER A 101 -15.04 -18.51 -6.74
CA SER A 101 -16.09 -17.50 -6.91
C SER A 101 -15.72 -16.36 -7.88
N LEU A 102 -14.43 -16.21 -8.21
CA LEU A 102 -13.89 -15.22 -9.15
C LEU A 102 -13.61 -15.78 -10.54
N LYS A 103 -13.83 -17.08 -10.77
CA LYS A 103 -13.64 -17.67 -12.10
C LYS A 103 -14.77 -17.27 -13.04
N PRO A 104 -14.54 -17.25 -14.37
CA PRO A 104 -15.57 -16.91 -15.36
C PRO A 104 -16.86 -17.75 -15.25
N SER A 105 -16.75 -19.00 -14.82
CA SER A 105 -17.90 -19.89 -14.57
C SER A 105 -18.85 -19.36 -13.50
N ALA A 106 -18.34 -18.65 -12.49
CA ALA A 106 -19.12 -18.02 -11.43
C ALA A 106 -19.72 -16.67 -11.84
N ARG A 107 -19.34 -16.13 -13.01
CA ARG A 107 -19.79 -14.83 -13.55
C ARG A 107 -19.65 -13.67 -12.55
N PRO A 108 -18.44 -13.43 -12.02
CA PRO A 108 -18.21 -12.36 -11.05
C PRO A 108 -18.44 -10.97 -11.68
N PRO A 109 -18.60 -9.91 -10.85
CA PRO A 109 -18.46 -8.54 -11.32
C PRO A 109 -17.05 -8.30 -11.90
N PRO A 110 -16.83 -7.16 -12.60
CA PRO A 110 -15.51 -6.79 -13.10
C PRO A 110 -14.43 -6.87 -12.02
N ILE A 111 -13.28 -7.46 -12.37
CA ILE A 111 -12.18 -7.70 -11.43
C ILE A 111 -11.00 -6.79 -11.76
N VAL A 112 -10.47 -6.15 -10.72
CA VAL A 112 -9.22 -5.38 -10.73
C VAL A 112 -8.18 -6.15 -9.92
N SER A 113 -7.18 -6.74 -10.57
CA SER A 113 -6.09 -7.45 -9.88
C SER A 113 -4.93 -6.52 -9.56
N VAL A 114 -4.45 -6.60 -8.32
CA VAL A 114 -3.29 -5.85 -7.82
C VAL A 114 -2.02 -6.66 -8.06
N ASP A 115 -1.11 -6.07 -8.83
CA ASP A 115 0.19 -6.59 -9.22
C ASP A 115 0.17 -7.77 -10.20
N ILE A 116 -0.45 -8.89 -9.81
CA ILE A 116 -0.61 -10.12 -10.60
C ILE A 116 -2.00 -10.69 -10.28
N PRO A 117 -2.74 -11.25 -11.27
CA PRO A 117 -3.96 -11.98 -10.99
C PRO A 117 -3.72 -13.15 -10.05
N SER A 118 -4.43 -13.20 -8.93
CA SER A 118 -4.23 -14.23 -7.92
C SER A 118 -4.42 -15.64 -8.47
N GLY A 119 -3.42 -16.50 -8.21
CA GLY A 119 -3.39 -17.87 -8.72
C GLY A 119 -2.69 -18.06 -10.07
N TRP A 120 -2.33 -16.97 -10.76
CA TRP A 120 -1.48 -17.07 -11.97
C TRP A 120 -0.03 -17.36 -11.58
N HIS A 121 0.68 -18.09 -12.44
CA HIS A 121 2.13 -18.21 -12.39
C HIS A 121 2.77 -16.86 -12.72
N VAL A 122 3.74 -16.43 -11.92
CA VAL A 122 4.36 -15.08 -11.99
C VAL A 122 5.03 -14.80 -13.34
N GLU A 123 5.46 -15.85 -14.04
CA GLU A 123 6.12 -15.72 -15.34
C GLU A 123 5.27 -16.19 -16.51
N GLU A 124 4.54 -17.30 -16.34
CA GLU A 124 3.82 -17.95 -17.44
C GLU A 124 2.36 -17.46 -17.54
N GLY A 125 1.88 -16.74 -16.52
CA GLY A 125 0.48 -16.35 -16.40
C GLY A 125 -0.40 -17.54 -16.04
N ASP A 126 -1.45 -17.79 -16.81
CA ASP A 126 -2.38 -18.90 -16.60
C ASP A 126 -2.27 -19.95 -17.72
N PRO A 127 -1.22 -20.80 -17.71
CA PRO A 127 -1.00 -21.78 -18.77
C PRO A 127 -2.11 -22.83 -18.86
N SER A 128 -2.83 -23.11 -17.76
CA SER A 128 -3.94 -24.05 -17.72
C SER A 128 -5.27 -23.44 -18.19
N GLY A 129 -5.35 -22.12 -18.29
CA GLY A 129 -6.55 -21.42 -18.77
C GLY A 129 -7.75 -21.48 -17.81
N VAL A 130 -7.55 -21.89 -16.56
CA VAL A 130 -8.62 -22.07 -15.56
C VAL A 130 -8.61 -21.03 -14.44
N GLY A 131 -7.65 -20.11 -14.45
CA GLY A 131 -7.54 -19.04 -13.46
C GLY A 131 -8.62 -17.96 -13.61
N ILE A 132 -8.55 -16.96 -12.73
CA ILE A 132 -9.40 -15.78 -12.80
C ILE A 132 -9.11 -14.97 -14.09
N ARG A 133 -10.07 -14.13 -14.50
CA ARG A 133 -9.95 -13.26 -15.67
C ARG A 133 -10.21 -11.82 -15.24
N PRO A 134 -9.18 -11.06 -14.84
CA PRO A 134 -9.37 -9.66 -14.51
C PRO A 134 -9.67 -8.81 -15.74
N ASP A 135 -10.52 -7.81 -15.57
CA ASP A 135 -10.78 -6.78 -16.56
C ASP A 135 -9.70 -5.70 -16.54
N VAL A 136 -9.15 -5.46 -15.33
CA VAL A 136 -8.08 -4.50 -15.09
C VAL A 136 -6.93 -5.17 -14.33
N LEU A 137 -5.72 -4.95 -14.80
CA LEU A 137 -4.49 -5.28 -14.07
C LEU A 137 -3.79 -3.98 -13.68
N VAL A 138 -3.38 -3.86 -12.41
CA VAL A 138 -2.54 -2.75 -11.93
C VAL A 138 -1.20 -3.32 -11.49
N SER A 139 -0.20 -3.31 -12.39
CA SER A 139 1.15 -3.74 -12.02
C SER A 139 1.84 -2.69 -11.15
N LEU A 140 2.57 -3.14 -10.14
CA LEU A 140 3.31 -2.26 -9.23
C LEU A 140 4.81 -2.29 -9.56
N THR A 141 5.44 -1.11 -9.59
CA THR A 141 6.87 -0.89 -9.88
C THR A 141 7.23 -1.16 -11.36
N ALA A 142 7.02 -2.40 -11.81
CA ALA A 142 7.17 -2.84 -13.18
C ALA A 142 6.26 -4.05 -13.42
N PRO A 143 5.72 -4.25 -14.64
CA PRO A 143 4.95 -5.44 -14.96
C PRO A 143 5.78 -6.72 -14.81
N LYS A 144 5.14 -7.79 -14.32
CA LYS A 144 5.75 -9.14 -14.27
C LYS A 144 5.52 -9.87 -15.58
N LEU A 145 6.32 -10.89 -15.86
CA LEU A 145 6.26 -11.66 -17.11
C LEU A 145 4.86 -12.23 -17.38
N ALA A 146 4.12 -12.63 -16.34
CA ALA A 146 2.71 -13.04 -16.43
C ALA A 146 1.80 -12.01 -17.12
N ALA A 147 2.11 -10.72 -17.02
CA ALA A 147 1.31 -9.67 -17.65
C ALA A 147 1.38 -9.72 -19.19
N LYS A 148 2.34 -10.45 -19.78
CA LYS A 148 2.39 -10.69 -21.24
C LYS A 148 1.14 -11.39 -21.77
N SER A 149 0.58 -12.31 -20.98
CA SER A 149 -0.63 -13.06 -21.35
C SER A 149 -1.92 -12.38 -20.92
N PHE A 150 -1.83 -11.25 -20.20
CA PHE A 150 -3.00 -10.49 -19.77
C PHE A 150 -3.68 -9.79 -20.95
N GLN A 151 -5.00 -9.95 -21.03
CA GLN A 151 -5.84 -9.35 -22.06
C GLN A 151 -6.90 -8.50 -21.36
N GLY A 152 -6.64 -7.20 -21.26
CA GLY A 152 -7.54 -6.27 -20.59
C GLY A 152 -6.97 -4.86 -20.49
N THR A 153 -7.53 -4.04 -19.60
CA THR A 153 -6.99 -2.70 -19.34
C THR A 153 -5.84 -2.80 -18.35
N HIS A 154 -4.64 -2.36 -18.74
CA HIS A 154 -3.45 -2.51 -17.91
C HIS A 154 -2.92 -1.14 -17.49
N TYR A 155 -2.80 -0.93 -16.19
CA TYR A 155 -2.14 0.22 -15.60
C TYR A 155 -0.82 -0.19 -14.95
N LEU A 156 0.15 0.71 -15.03
CA LEU A 156 1.35 0.70 -14.19
C LEU A 156 1.16 1.73 -13.08
N GLY A 157 1.32 1.30 -11.84
CA GLY A 157 1.38 2.15 -10.66
C GLY A 157 2.73 2.03 -9.95
N GLY A 158 2.86 2.76 -8.84
CA GLY A 158 4.11 2.77 -8.07
C GLY A 158 5.14 3.72 -8.67
N ARG A 159 4.75 4.98 -8.89
CA ARG A 159 5.62 6.06 -9.36
C ARG A 159 6.59 6.52 -8.27
N PHE A 160 7.45 5.61 -7.83
CA PHE A 160 8.47 5.85 -6.81
C PHE A 160 9.80 5.18 -7.18
N VAL A 161 9.93 4.63 -8.39
CA VAL A 161 11.17 3.97 -8.86
C VAL A 161 12.26 5.03 -9.08
N PRO A 162 13.34 5.03 -8.29
CA PRO A 162 14.41 6.01 -8.46
C PRO A 162 15.12 5.83 -9.82
N PRO A 163 15.63 6.91 -10.45
CA PRO A 163 16.39 6.82 -11.69
C PRO A 163 17.55 5.82 -11.61
N ALA A 164 18.29 5.80 -10.49
CA ALA A 164 19.38 4.85 -10.27
C ALA A 164 18.92 3.38 -10.30
N THR A 165 17.75 3.06 -9.74
CA THR A 165 17.17 1.71 -9.79
C THR A 165 16.70 1.38 -11.20
N ARG A 166 16.02 2.32 -11.87
CA ARG A 166 15.60 2.16 -13.27
C ARG A 166 16.80 1.82 -14.16
N ASP A 167 17.88 2.60 -14.06
CA ASP A 167 19.06 2.45 -14.90
C ASP A 167 19.84 1.17 -14.58
N LYS A 168 19.99 0.84 -13.27
CA LYS A 168 20.63 -0.40 -12.81
C LYS A 168 19.98 -1.65 -13.38
N TYR A 169 18.65 -1.68 -13.46
CA TYR A 169 17.89 -2.83 -13.93
C TYR A 169 17.42 -2.71 -15.38
N GLY A 170 17.84 -1.67 -16.12
CA GLY A 170 17.45 -1.45 -17.51
C GLY A 170 15.94 -1.30 -17.72
N LEU A 171 15.21 -0.76 -16.73
CA LEU A 171 13.75 -0.67 -16.80
C LEU A 171 13.31 0.42 -17.79
N VAL A 172 12.55 0.03 -18.81
CA VAL A 172 11.89 0.97 -19.74
C VAL A 172 10.51 1.31 -19.19
N LEU A 173 10.46 2.34 -18.36
CA LEU A 173 9.20 2.81 -17.75
C LEU A 173 8.55 3.89 -18.60
N PRO A 174 7.22 3.88 -18.79
CA PRO A 174 6.49 4.94 -19.47
C PRO A 174 6.54 6.26 -18.67
N ALA A 175 6.38 7.38 -19.36
CA ALA A 175 6.19 8.67 -18.71
C ALA A 175 4.82 8.72 -18.02
N TYR A 176 4.79 9.17 -16.77
CA TYR A 176 3.54 9.41 -16.04
C TYR A 176 3.02 10.82 -16.34
N PRO A 177 1.77 11.00 -16.80
CA PRO A 177 1.22 12.32 -17.12
C PRO A 177 1.13 13.22 -15.88
N GLY A 178 1.74 14.40 -15.93
CA GLY A 178 1.66 15.40 -14.85
C GLY A 178 2.03 14.82 -13.49
N THR A 179 1.10 14.89 -12.53
CA THR A 179 1.23 14.37 -11.16
C THR A 179 0.59 13.00 -10.95
N ALA A 180 0.11 12.35 -12.02
CA ALA A 180 -0.53 11.05 -11.94
C ALA A 180 0.39 10.00 -11.29
N GLN A 181 -0.20 9.16 -10.43
CA GLN A 181 0.49 8.07 -9.72
C GLN A 181 0.37 6.72 -10.43
N SER A 182 -0.43 6.67 -11.50
CA SER A 182 -0.58 5.54 -12.39
C SER A 182 -0.62 6.01 -13.84
N VAL A 183 -0.31 5.11 -14.77
CA VAL A 183 -0.38 5.35 -16.21
C VAL A 183 -0.90 4.09 -16.90
N ARG A 184 -1.80 4.26 -17.87
CA ARG A 184 -2.28 3.15 -18.68
C ARG A 184 -1.18 2.72 -19.64
N ILE A 185 -0.85 1.44 -19.64
CA ILE A 185 0.19 0.84 -20.50
C ILE A 185 -0.38 -0.14 -21.53
N SER A 186 -1.61 -0.62 -21.35
CA SER A 186 -2.30 -1.30 -22.44
C SER A 186 -2.67 -0.28 -23.52
N PRO A 187 -2.53 -0.64 -24.81
CA PRO A 187 -2.92 0.26 -25.88
C PRO A 187 -4.39 0.72 -25.69
N PRO A 188 -4.71 2.01 -25.94
CA PRO A 188 -6.06 2.32 -26.40
C PRO A 188 -6.24 1.48 -27.66
N HIS A 189 -7.29 0.66 -27.73
CA HIS A 189 -7.48 -0.39 -28.74
C HIS A 189 -6.68 -0.12 -30.06
N ALA A 190 -5.57 -0.87 -30.23
CA ALA A 190 -4.51 -0.76 -31.27
C ALA A 190 -3.32 0.20 -31.04
N ALA A 191 -2.22 -0.31 -30.46
CA ALA A 191 -0.81 -0.08 -30.86
C ALA A 191 0.14 -0.74 -29.84
N ARG A 192 0.86 -1.79 -30.26
CA ARG A 192 1.85 -2.51 -29.45
C ARG A 192 3.01 -1.58 -29.09
N VAL A 193 3.21 -1.33 -27.79
CA VAL A 193 4.52 -0.98 -27.25
C VAL A 193 4.93 -2.17 -26.38
N ASP A 194 5.86 -2.95 -26.90
CA ASP A 194 6.39 -4.12 -26.21
C ASP A 194 7.50 -3.65 -25.25
N ILE A 195 7.20 -3.64 -23.96
CA ILE A 195 8.12 -3.27 -22.88
C ILE A 195 9.21 -4.34 -22.64
N TRP A 196 9.16 -5.47 -23.37
CA TRP A 196 9.95 -6.66 -23.08
C TRP A 196 11.24 -6.79 -23.89
N ASP A 197 11.53 -5.85 -24.79
CA ASP A 197 12.70 -5.89 -25.69
C ASP A 197 13.90 -5.05 -25.22
N ALA A 198 14.01 -4.73 -23.92
CA ALA A 198 15.20 -4.05 -23.39
C ALA A 198 16.36 -5.06 -23.20
N PRO A 199 17.57 -4.81 -23.75
CA PRO A 199 18.72 -5.68 -23.56
C PRO A 199 19.30 -5.57 -22.13
N ALA A 200 19.73 -6.69 -21.57
CA ALA A 200 20.26 -6.79 -20.20
C ALA A 200 21.69 -6.20 -20.06
N PRO A 201 21.99 -5.44 -18.99
CA PRO A 201 23.36 -5.13 -18.60
C PRO A 201 23.91 -6.12 -17.55
N ALA A 202 25.22 -6.39 -17.68
CA ALA A 202 26.01 -7.39 -16.99
C ALA A 202 26.33 -7.08 -15.50
N ALA A 203 26.72 -8.14 -14.79
CA ALA A 203 27.06 -8.18 -13.37
C ALA A 203 28.35 -7.41 -13.00
N ALA A 204 28.39 -6.88 -11.77
CA ALA A 204 29.63 -6.50 -11.09
C ALA A 204 29.58 -6.95 -9.63
N ALA A 205 30.65 -7.63 -9.21
CA ALA A 205 30.87 -8.29 -7.92
C ALA A 205 31.86 -7.51 -7.03
N ALA A 206 31.96 -7.96 -5.78
CA ALA A 206 33.06 -7.77 -4.79
C ALA A 206 33.20 -6.37 -4.15
N ALA A 207 33.63 -6.17 -2.90
CA ALA A 207 34.03 -7.01 -1.75
C ALA A 207 34.18 -6.05 -0.53
N ALA A 208 33.78 -6.46 0.68
CA ALA A 208 34.62 -6.81 1.85
C ALA A 208 35.15 -5.65 2.74
N GLY A 209 35.04 -5.84 4.06
CA GLY A 209 35.85 -5.14 5.07
C GLY A 209 35.23 -5.03 6.47
N ALA A 210 35.43 -6.02 7.35
CA ALA A 210 35.43 -5.89 8.82
C ALA A 210 36.90 -5.82 9.31
N PRO A 211 37.25 -5.32 10.52
CA PRO A 211 37.13 -6.09 11.79
C PRO A 211 36.86 -5.19 13.06
N ALA A 212 36.20 -5.62 14.14
CA ALA A 212 36.51 -6.51 15.27
C ALA A 212 36.89 -5.79 16.59
N GLY A 213 36.43 -6.38 17.71
CA GLY A 213 36.85 -6.14 19.10
C GLY A 213 35.64 -6.00 20.05
N GLY A 214 35.43 -6.75 21.14
CA GLY A 214 36.15 -7.84 21.81
C GLY A 214 35.74 -7.90 23.29
N GLY A 215 35.45 -9.10 23.83
CA GLY A 215 35.41 -9.48 25.27
C GLY A 215 34.10 -9.19 26.04
N ALA A 216 33.24 -10.15 26.45
CA ALA A 216 33.33 -11.33 27.35
C ALA A 216 32.77 -11.05 28.77
N ALA A 217 31.56 -11.57 29.07
CA ALA A 217 31.24 -12.61 30.10
C ALA A 217 30.96 -12.03 31.52
N SER A 218 30.03 -12.48 32.39
CA SER A 218 29.18 -13.68 32.51
C SER A 218 28.23 -13.56 33.74
N GLY A 219 27.04 -14.19 33.69
CA GLY A 219 26.31 -14.85 34.81
C GLY A 219 25.48 -13.95 35.76
N THR A 220 24.29 -14.30 36.27
CA THR A 220 23.46 -15.52 36.29
C THR A 220 22.00 -15.15 36.70
N ALA A 221 21.05 -16.05 36.37
CA ALA A 221 19.67 -16.30 36.83
C ALA A 221 19.26 -15.76 38.24
N GLU A 222 18.01 -15.50 38.63
CA GLU A 222 16.68 -16.09 38.36
C GLU A 222 15.63 -15.25 39.14
N GLY A 223 14.32 -15.30 38.80
CA GLY A 223 13.26 -15.08 39.81
C GLY A 223 12.01 -14.26 39.46
N ALA A 224 10.96 -14.99 39.05
CA ALA A 224 9.53 -14.87 39.42
C ALA A 224 8.69 -13.59 39.15
N ALA A 225 7.53 -13.86 38.54
CA ALA A 225 6.44 -12.98 38.20
C ALA A 225 5.60 -12.49 39.40
N ALA A 226 5.03 -11.28 39.28
CA ALA A 226 3.83 -10.86 39.99
C ALA A 226 2.89 -10.16 39.00
N ALA A 227 1.73 -10.76 38.76
CA ALA A 227 0.70 -10.23 37.89
C ALA A 227 0.06 -8.98 38.52
N GLY A 228 0.25 -7.83 37.87
CA GLY A 228 -0.48 -6.60 38.16
C GLY A 228 -1.92 -6.73 37.69
N GLN A 229 -2.85 -6.39 38.58
CA GLN A 229 -4.30 -6.42 38.34
C GLN A 229 -4.68 -5.45 37.21
N LEU A 230 -5.42 -5.93 36.22
CA LEU A 230 -5.88 -5.10 35.09
C LEU A 230 -6.75 -3.93 35.60
N PRO A 231 -6.55 -2.70 35.09
CA PRO A 231 -7.38 -1.55 35.45
C PRO A 231 -8.85 -1.82 35.17
N LYS A 232 -9.75 -1.21 35.94
CA LYS A 232 -11.19 -1.39 35.72
C LYS A 232 -11.58 -0.77 34.37
N PRO A 233 -12.46 -1.42 33.57
CA PRO A 233 -12.87 -0.90 32.26
C PRO A 233 -13.44 0.53 32.26
N ALA A 234 -14.01 0.99 33.38
CA ALA A 234 -14.47 2.37 33.55
C ALA A 234 -13.33 3.41 33.57
N ASP A 235 -12.14 3.00 34.02
CA ASP A 235 -10.94 3.85 34.11
C ASP A 235 -10.11 3.79 32.81
N MET A 236 -10.48 2.91 31.86
CA MET A 236 -9.84 2.77 30.55
C MET A 236 -10.44 3.70 29.48
N ARG A 237 -11.40 4.56 29.86
CA ARG A 237 -12.02 5.52 28.96
C ARG A 237 -11.01 6.62 28.60
N ILE A 238 -10.46 6.54 27.40
CA ILE A 238 -9.72 7.65 26.79
C ILE A 238 -10.73 8.78 26.56
N THR A 239 -10.60 9.85 27.34
CA THR A 239 -11.41 11.06 27.14
C THR A 239 -10.71 11.88 26.05
N TYR A 240 -11.22 11.83 24.83
CA TYR A 240 -10.71 12.63 23.73
C TYR A 240 -11.09 14.10 23.95
N GLN A 241 -10.30 14.80 24.76
CA GLN A 241 -10.29 16.25 24.88
C GLN A 241 -9.17 16.87 24.03
N ALA A 242 -8.83 16.27 22.88
CA ALA A 242 -8.07 17.00 21.88
C ALA A 242 -8.99 18.15 21.43
N GLY A 243 -8.55 19.40 21.63
CA GLY A 243 -9.38 20.60 21.52
C GLY A 243 -10.10 20.77 20.18
N THR A 244 -10.89 21.83 20.07
CA THR A 244 -11.49 22.24 18.81
C THR A 244 -10.43 22.82 17.88
N LEU A 245 -10.51 22.52 16.58
CA LEU A 245 -9.70 23.21 15.56
C LEU A 245 -10.37 24.56 15.25
N SER A 246 -10.04 25.60 16.01
CA SER A 246 -10.48 26.98 15.74
C SER A 246 -9.34 27.79 15.13
N GLU A 247 -9.65 28.72 14.22
CA GLU A 247 -8.68 29.72 13.75
C GLU A 247 -8.21 30.64 14.90
N ASP A 248 -9.07 30.86 15.89
CA ASP A 248 -8.76 31.66 17.09
C ASP A 248 -7.67 31.03 17.96
N ASP A 249 -7.44 29.72 17.81
CA ASP A 249 -6.44 28.94 18.56
C ASP A 249 -5.10 28.84 17.81
N VAL A 250 -4.98 29.49 16.65
CA VAL A 250 -3.77 29.47 15.80
C VAL A 250 -3.04 30.80 15.92
N ASN A 251 -1.71 30.75 16.02
CA ASN A 251 -0.87 31.93 15.97
C ASN A 251 -0.97 32.58 14.58
N GLY A 252 -1.24 33.90 14.56
CA GLY A 252 -1.33 34.67 13.32
C GLY A 252 -0.04 34.76 12.51
N ASP A 253 1.11 34.48 13.15
CA ASP A 253 2.37 34.25 12.44
C ASP A 253 2.53 32.75 12.12
N PRO A 254 2.50 32.34 10.84
CA PRO A 254 2.61 30.95 10.45
C PRO A 254 3.96 30.31 10.81
N PHE A 255 5.04 31.09 10.92
CA PHE A 255 6.34 30.56 11.32
C PHE A 255 6.41 30.32 12.83
N ALA A 256 5.82 31.22 13.63
CA ALA A 256 5.68 31.02 15.07
C ALA A 256 4.72 29.86 15.39
N GLN A 257 3.63 29.71 14.62
CA GLN A 257 2.73 28.55 14.72
C GLN A 257 3.47 27.25 14.44
N PHE A 258 4.26 27.22 13.36
CA PHE A 258 5.06 26.05 13.01
C PHE A 258 6.10 25.73 14.10
N ASP A 259 6.82 26.72 14.61
CA ASP A 259 7.83 26.52 15.66
C ASP A 259 7.22 25.89 16.92
N ALA A 260 6.06 26.38 17.36
CA ALA A 260 5.32 25.80 18.48
C ALA A 260 4.95 24.33 18.21
N TRP A 261 4.35 24.05 17.05
CA TRP A 261 3.99 22.69 16.64
C TRP A 261 5.20 21.76 16.54
N PHE A 262 6.30 22.23 15.95
CA PHE A 262 7.50 21.41 15.73
C PHE A 262 8.18 21.07 17.06
N LYS A 263 8.18 22.00 18.02
CA LYS A 263 8.69 21.74 19.38
C LYS A 263 7.83 20.72 20.13
N GLU A 264 6.51 20.78 19.98
CA GLU A 264 5.60 19.78 20.53
C GLU A 264 5.87 18.40 19.92
N ALA A 265 5.92 18.30 18.59
CA ALA A 265 6.23 17.07 17.88
C ALA A 265 7.61 16.50 18.22
N ALA A 266 8.61 17.36 18.45
CA ALA A 266 9.96 16.93 18.83
C ALA A 266 10.11 16.54 20.30
N ALA A 267 9.21 17.00 21.17
CA ALA A 267 9.19 16.62 22.58
C ALA A 267 8.44 15.30 22.82
N ASP A 268 7.63 14.86 21.86
CA ASP A 268 6.84 13.63 21.95
C ASP A 268 7.73 12.39 21.74
N PRO A 269 7.84 11.49 22.74
CA PRO A 269 8.66 10.28 22.63
C PRO A 269 8.12 9.24 21.64
N GLU A 270 6.86 9.34 21.19
CA GLU A 270 6.28 8.45 20.18
C GLU A 270 6.68 8.86 18.74
N ILE A 271 7.13 10.10 18.55
CA ILE A 271 7.53 10.63 17.23
C ILE A 271 9.05 10.52 17.06
N GLN A 272 9.49 9.56 16.25
CA GLN A 272 10.91 9.28 16.06
C GLN A 272 11.65 10.31 15.19
N GLU A 273 11.02 10.80 14.12
CA GLU A 273 11.64 11.71 13.15
C GLU A 273 10.70 12.90 12.83
N PRO A 274 10.52 13.85 13.76
CA PRO A 274 9.62 15.00 13.57
C PRO A 274 10.03 15.90 12.40
N ASN A 275 11.29 15.85 11.98
CA ASN A 275 11.83 16.57 10.84
C ASN A 275 11.63 15.87 9.49
N ALA A 276 11.08 14.64 9.46
CA ALA A 276 10.63 13.98 8.25
C ALA A 276 9.18 14.40 7.95
N ILE A 277 9.00 15.37 7.05
CA ILE A 277 7.71 16.02 6.83
C ILE A 277 7.17 15.79 5.41
N ALA A 278 5.85 15.81 5.28
CA ALA A 278 5.17 15.85 3.98
C ALA A 278 4.96 17.30 3.56
N VAL A 279 5.55 17.70 2.42
CA VAL A 279 5.31 19.02 1.82
C VAL A 279 4.32 18.88 0.68
N ALA A 280 3.16 19.52 0.83
CA ALA A 280 2.17 19.68 -0.21
C ALA A 280 2.34 21.03 -0.91
N SER A 281 2.48 21.03 -2.23
CA SER A 281 2.56 22.25 -3.04
C SER A 281 1.55 22.20 -4.17
N SER A 282 0.84 23.31 -4.40
CA SER A 282 -0.10 23.46 -5.51
C SER A 282 0.46 24.35 -6.62
N THR A 283 0.08 24.06 -7.87
CA THR A 283 0.22 25.05 -8.95
C THR A 283 -0.84 26.15 -8.78
N PRO A 284 -0.69 27.30 -9.45
CA PRO A 284 -1.74 28.33 -9.47
C PRO A 284 -3.11 27.82 -9.96
N GLY A 285 -3.14 26.75 -10.77
CA GLY A 285 -4.35 26.07 -11.21
C GLY A 285 -4.92 25.06 -10.22
N GLY A 286 -4.36 24.95 -9.01
CA GLY A 286 -4.84 24.06 -7.95
C GLY A 286 -4.35 22.61 -8.02
N ALA A 287 -3.45 22.27 -8.95
CA ALA A 287 -2.91 20.92 -9.02
C ALA A 287 -1.92 20.69 -7.87
N VAL A 288 -2.26 19.81 -6.94
CA VAL A 288 -1.46 19.53 -5.73
C VAL A 288 -0.47 18.39 -6.00
N SER A 289 0.73 18.52 -5.44
CA SER A 289 1.78 17.50 -5.36
C SER A 289 2.25 17.37 -3.92
N VAL A 290 2.52 16.16 -3.46
CA VAL A 290 3.01 15.89 -2.10
C VAL A 290 4.30 15.09 -2.18
N ARG A 291 5.29 15.45 -1.36
CA ARG A 291 6.57 14.74 -1.28
C ARG A 291 7.07 14.71 0.16
N MET A 292 7.70 13.59 0.55
CA MET A 292 8.41 13.50 1.81
C MET A 292 9.76 14.21 1.67
N VAL A 293 10.07 15.10 2.61
CA VAL A 293 11.34 15.82 2.65
C VAL A 293 11.90 15.82 4.07
N LEU A 294 13.21 16.02 4.18
CA LEU A 294 13.87 16.26 5.46
C LEU A 294 14.04 17.76 5.67
N LEU A 295 13.34 18.29 6.69
CA LEU A 295 13.55 19.64 7.20
C LEU A 295 14.91 19.71 7.88
N LYS A 296 15.75 20.66 7.46
CA LYS A 296 17.09 20.86 8.00
C LYS A 296 17.21 22.12 8.83
N GLN A 297 16.52 23.17 8.42
CA GLN A 297 16.49 24.44 9.11
C GLN A 297 15.16 25.13 8.84
N TYR A 298 14.70 25.91 9.82
CA TYR A 298 13.63 26.88 9.65
C TYR A 298 13.98 28.12 10.47
N ASP A 299 13.61 29.29 9.96
CA ASP A 299 13.67 30.56 10.68
C ASP A 299 12.58 31.49 10.12
N GLU A 300 12.55 32.74 10.59
CA GLU A 300 11.57 33.76 10.16
C GLU A 300 11.56 34.02 8.64
N ARG A 301 12.62 33.61 7.91
CA ARG A 301 12.72 33.75 6.45
C ARG A 301 12.14 32.55 5.71
N GLY A 302 11.84 31.45 6.41
CA GLY A 302 11.20 30.27 5.84
C GLY A 302 11.86 28.95 6.20
N PHE A 303 11.60 27.95 5.36
CA PHE A 303 12.02 26.57 5.58
C PHE A 303 13.11 26.16 4.59
N CYS A 304 14.10 25.43 5.09
CA CYS A 304 15.15 24.80 4.29
C CYS A 304 14.99 23.28 4.31
N PHE A 305 14.75 22.73 3.13
CA PHE A 305 14.62 21.29 2.93
C PHE A 305 15.78 20.78 2.10
N PHE A 306 16.25 19.58 2.41
CA PHE A 306 17.06 18.85 1.44
C PHE A 306 16.13 18.20 0.44
N THR A 307 16.13 18.74 -0.78
CA THR A 307 15.69 18.00 -1.96
C THR A 307 16.96 17.45 -2.58
N ASN A 308 17.13 16.14 -2.59
CA ASN A 308 18.20 15.58 -3.39
C ASN A 308 17.87 15.92 -4.85
N TYR A 309 18.65 16.79 -5.50
CA TYR A 309 18.38 17.25 -6.88
C TYR A 309 18.40 16.09 -7.90
N ASN A 310 18.88 14.91 -7.49
CA ASN A 310 18.91 13.66 -8.24
C ASN A 310 18.03 12.53 -7.64
N SER A 311 17.12 12.83 -6.69
CA SER A 311 16.08 11.87 -6.26
C SER A 311 14.87 11.88 -7.18
#